data_AF-A0A925VJC5-F1
#
_entry.id   AF-A0A925VJC5-F1
#
_cell.length_a   1.000
_cell.length_b   1.000
_cell.length_c   1.000
_cell.angle_alpha   90.00
_cell.angle_beta   90.00
_cell.angle_gamma   90.00
#
_symmetry.space_group_name_H-M   'P 1'
#
loop_
_entity.id
_entity.type
_entity.pdbx_description
1 polymer ?
#
loop_
_entity_poly.entity_id
_entity_poly.type
_entity_poly.pdbx_seq_one_letter_code
_entity_poly.pdbx_strand_id
1 'polypeptide(L)'
;EELIERTHAELAALLGVRGQPVLARVARWPSAIPQYVAGHTERIDALAQLEQRQPGLHLLANYRGGIGVEACWQNASRLAETIGDEP
;
A
#
# COMPACT_ATOMS: atom_id res chain seq x y z
N GLU A 1 10.78 8.21 -22.78
CA GLU A 1 11.60 9.27 -22.16
C GLU A 1 10.84 10.22 -21.23
N GLU A 2 9.62 10.66 -21.58
CA GLU A 2 8.95 11.83 -20.96
C GLU A 2 9.03 11.94 -19.42
N LEU A 3 8.76 10.87 -18.66
CA LEU A 3 8.82 10.89 -17.19
C LEU A 3 10.24 11.20 -16.68
N ILE A 4 11.28 10.66 -17.33
CA ILE A 4 12.67 10.87 -16.94
C ILE A 4 13.06 12.32 -17.23
N GLU A 5 12.72 12.83 -18.41
CA GLU A 5 13.03 14.21 -18.81
C GLU A 5 12.36 15.23 -17.90
N ARG A 6 11.07 15.05 -17.61
CA ARG A 6 10.32 15.92 -16.72
C ARG A 6 10.87 15.90 -15.29
N THR A 7 11.09 14.71 -14.73
CA THR A 7 11.67 14.59 -13.38
C THR A 7 13.07 15.20 -13.33
N HIS A 8 13.90 15.00 -14.36
CA HIS A 8 15.24 15.60 -14.40
C HIS A 8 15.18 17.13 -14.47
N ALA A 9 14.28 17.71 -15.27
CA ALA A 9 14.07 19.16 -15.33
C ALA A 9 13.62 19.74 -13.99
N GLU A 10 12.67 19.07 -13.30
CA GLU A 10 12.21 19.47 -11.97
C GLU A 10 13.34 19.38 -10.92
N LEU A 11 14.12 18.29 -10.92
CA LEU A 11 15.27 18.14 -10.03
C LEU A 11 16.36 19.19 -10.31
N ALA A 12 16.65 19.51 -11.57
CA ALA A 12 17.61 20.55 -11.94
C ALA A 12 17.18 21.93 -11.43
N ALA A 13 15.88 22.25 -11.53
CA ALA A 13 15.32 23.50 -11.01
C ALA A 13 15.34 23.57 -9.47
N LEU A 14 15.02 22.47 -8.79
CA LEU A 14 14.89 22.42 -7.33
C LEU A 14 16.23 22.28 -6.61
N LEU A 15 17.14 21.47 -7.13
CA LEU A 15 18.38 21.07 -6.46
C LEU A 15 19.64 21.60 -7.16
N GLY A 16 19.51 22.22 -8.33
CA GLY A 16 20.65 22.75 -9.10
C GLY A 16 21.55 21.68 -9.71
N VAL A 17 21.06 20.43 -9.85
CA VAL A 17 21.81 19.34 -10.47
C VAL A 17 22.13 19.65 -11.94
N ARG A 18 23.30 19.21 -12.40
CA ARG A 18 23.83 19.49 -13.74
C ARG A 18 24.27 18.19 -14.41
N GLY A 19 24.31 18.20 -15.74
CA GLY A 19 24.66 17.03 -16.55
C GLY A 19 23.45 16.15 -16.85
N GLN A 20 23.68 14.95 -17.39
CA GLN A 20 22.64 13.98 -17.67
C GLN A 20 22.62 12.87 -16.61
N PRO A 21 21.47 12.22 -16.34
CA PRO A 21 21.43 11.07 -15.45
C PRO A 21 22.36 9.95 -15.92
N VAL A 22 23.23 9.45 -15.03
CA VAL A 22 24.09 8.29 -15.32
C VAL A 22 23.29 6.98 -15.40
N LEU A 23 22.13 6.95 -14.73
CA LEU A 23 21.18 5.85 -14.71
C LEU A 23 19.78 6.42 -14.52
N ALA A 24 18.82 5.91 -15.27
CA ALA A 24 17.40 6.20 -15.06
C ALA A 24 16.59 4.91 -15.23
N ARG A 25 15.65 4.67 -14.31
CA ARG A 25 14.73 3.54 -14.38
C ARG A 25 13.34 4.00 -13.94
N VAL A 26 12.34 3.67 -14.73
CA VAL A 26 10.94 3.93 -14.41
C VAL A 26 10.26 2.62 -14.07
N ALA A 27 9.63 2.57 -12.91
CA ALA A 27 8.66 1.54 -12.56
C ALA A 27 7.27 2.18 -12.46
N ARG A 28 6.25 1.53 -13.01
CA ARG A 28 4.87 2.01 -12.98
C ARG A 28 4.00 1.02 -12.22
N TRP A 29 3.22 1.56 -11.30
CA TRP A 29 2.33 0.81 -10.43
C TRP A 29 0.94 1.46 -10.50
N PRO A 30 0.08 1.07 -11.45
CA PRO A 30 -1.22 1.73 -11.67
C PRO A 30 -2.12 1.76 -10.43
N SER A 31 -2.00 0.74 -9.56
CA SER A 31 -2.75 0.62 -8.31
C SER A 31 -1.80 0.45 -7.12
N ALA A 32 -0.82 1.36 -6.99
CA ALA A 32 0.26 1.25 -6.01
C ALA A 32 -0.21 1.38 -4.55
N ILE A 33 -1.03 2.40 -4.28
CA ILE A 33 -1.38 2.83 -2.94
C ILE A 33 -2.91 2.86 -2.84
N PRO A 34 -3.53 2.01 -2.00
CA PRO A 34 -4.97 2.06 -1.79
C PRO A 34 -5.35 3.42 -1.20
N GLN A 35 -6.42 4.00 -1.73
CA GLN A 35 -6.94 5.29 -1.26
C GLN A 35 -8.16 5.04 -0.37
N TYR A 36 -8.07 5.46 0.90
CA TYR A 36 -9.17 5.34 1.86
C TYR A 36 -10.15 6.50 1.65
N VAL A 37 -10.88 6.41 0.54
CA VAL A 37 -11.89 7.39 0.15
C VAL A 37 -13.18 7.22 0.95
N ALA A 38 -14.13 8.14 0.79
CA ALA A 38 -15.46 8.01 1.38
C ALA A 38 -16.07 6.62 1.07
N GLY A 39 -16.73 6.03 2.07
CA GLY A 39 -17.23 4.67 2.00
C GLY A 39 -16.20 3.59 2.41
N HIS A 40 -14.96 3.95 2.76
CA HIS A 40 -13.93 2.95 3.08
C HIS A 40 -14.27 2.16 4.34
N THR A 41 -14.68 2.84 5.41
CA THR A 41 -15.05 2.20 6.68
C THR A 41 -16.18 1.21 6.48
N GLU A 42 -17.21 1.56 5.71
CA GLU A 42 -18.35 0.71 5.40
C GLU A 42 -17.93 -0.56 4.62
N ARG A 43 -16.93 -0.44 3.73
CA ARG A 43 -16.35 -1.60 3.05
C ARG A 43 -15.59 -2.48 4.04
N ILE A 44 -14.82 -1.91 4.95
CA ILE A 44 -14.12 -2.67 5.99
C ILE A 44 -15.10 -3.39 6.92
N ASP A 45 -16.20 -2.74 7.30
CA ASP A 45 -17.24 -3.35 8.12
C ASP A 45 -17.91 -4.52 7.39
N ALA A 46 -18.17 -4.38 6.08
CA ALA A 46 -18.69 -5.47 5.27
C ALA A 46 -17.73 -6.67 5.19
N LEU A 47 -16.42 -6.42 5.11
CA LEU A 47 -15.41 -7.49 5.18
C LEU A 47 -15.43 -8.17 6.55
N ALA A 48 -15.49 -7.40 7.64
CA ALA A 48 -15.56 -7.96 9.00
C ALA A 48 -16.82 -8.82 9.21
N GLN A 49 -17.97 -8.38 8.68
CA GLN A 49 -19.20 -9.17 8.70
C GLN A 49 -19.09 -10.46 7.87
N LEU A 50 -18.35 -10.44 6.76
CA LEU A 50 -18.10 -11.63 5.95
C LEU A 50 -17.24 -12.66 6.69
N GLU A 51 -16.16 -12.22 7.33
CA GLU A 51 -15.29 -13.07 8.16
C GLU A 51 -16.08 -13.74 9.29
N GLN A 52 -16.96 -12.99 9.98
CA GLN A 52 -17.83 -13.55 11.03
C GLN A 52 -18.78 -14.65 10.53
N ARG A 53 -19.22 -14.56 9.27
CA ARG A 53 -20.16 -15.52 8.66
C ARG A 53 -19.47 -16.76 8.09
N GLN A 54 -18.15 -16.75 7.97
CA GLN A 54 -17.36 -17.82 7.35
C GLN A 54 -16.15 -18.14 8.24
N PRO A 55 -16.30 -19.06 9.22
CA PRO A 55 -15.19 -19.47 10.08
C PRO A 55 -13.97 -19.93 9.27
N GLY A 56 -12.78 -19.48 9.67
CA GLY A 56 -11.51 -19.75 8.98
C GLY A 56 -11.20 -18.83 7.78
N LEU A 57 -12.09 -17.90 7.41
CA LEU A 57 -11.80 -16.87 6.42
C LEU A 57 -11.25 -15.61 7.11
N HIS A 58 -10.06 -15.19 6.71
CA HIS A 58 -9.45 -13.94 7.15
C HIS A 58 -8.97 -13.11 5.95
N LEU A 59 -9.30 -11.83 5.95
CA LEU A 59 -9.02 -10.88 4.88
C LEU A 59 -8.18 -9.72 5.41
N LEU A 60 -6.93 -9.69 4.99
CA LEU A 60 -5.97 -8.68 5.41
C LEU A 60 -5.02 -8.29 4.28
N ALA A 61 -4.83 -6.98 4.10
CA ALA A 61 -3.74 -6.38 3.34
C ALA A 61 -3.62 -4.89 3.71
N ASN A 62 -2.83 -4.14 2.94
CA ASN A 62 -2.64 -2.69 3.09
C ASN A 62 -3.91 -1.84 2.84
N TYR A 63 -5.04 -2.46 2.54
CA TYR A 63 -6.35 -1.80 2.52
C TYR A 63 -7.01 -1.76 3.91
N ARG A 64 -6.50 -2.48 4.92
CA ARG A 64 -7.13 -2.59 6.25
C ARG A 64 -6.09 -2.34 7.33
N GLY A 65 -6.38 -1.42 8.24
CA GLY A 65 -5.55 -1.16 9.41
C GLY A 65 -4.21 -0.46 9.12
N GLY A 66 -3.99 0.02 7.90
CA GLY A 66 -2.88 0.91 7.55
C GLY A 66 -2.17 0.53 6.25
N ILE A 67 -1.72 1.55 5.53
CA ILE A 67 -1.12 1.40 4.19
C ILE A 67 0.36 1.01 4.26
N GLY A 68 1.06 1.52 5.28
CA GLY A 68 2.50 1.37 5.42
C GLY A 68 2.95 -0.06 5.73
N VAL A 69 4.21 -0.36 5.42
CA VAL A 69 4.82 -1.68 5.64
C VAL A 69 4.75 -2.09 7.12
N GLU A 70 5.05 -1.16 8.03
CA GLU A 70 4.97 -1.40 9.47
C GLU A 70 3.55 -1.81 9.90
N ALA A 71 2.53 -1.08 9.45
CA ALA A 71 1.14 -1.41 9.76
C ALA A 71 0.73 -2.77 9.17
N CYS A 72 1.13 -3.06 7.93
CA CYS A 72 0.89 -4.37 7.32
C CYS A 72 1.51 -5.50 8.14
N TRP A 73 2.76 -5.32 8.60
CA TRP A 73 3.46 -6.27 9.45
C TRP A 73 2.72 -6.47 10.77
N GLN A 74 2.43 -5.39 11.51
CA GLN A 74 1.74 -5.46 12.79
C GLN A 74 0.34 -6.09 12.68
N ASN A 75 -0.39 -5.81 11.60
CA ASN A 75 -1.70 -6.41 11.36
C ASN A 75 -1.58 -7.90 11.07
N ALA A 76 -0.59 -8.31 10.26
CA ALA A 76 -0.37 -9.71 9.92
C ALA A 76 0.09 -10.53 11.13
N SER A 77 1.00 -10.00 11.95
CA SER A 77 1.47 -10.66 13.17
C SER A 77 0.32 -10.92 14.14
N ARG A 78 -0.52 -9.90 14.41
CA ARG A 78 -1.70 -10.05 15.30
C ARG A 78 -2.70 -11.07 14.77
N LEU A 79 -2.93 -11.09 13.46
CA LEU A 79 -3.82 -12.08 12.85
C LEU A 79 -3.25 -13.50 12.97
N ALA A 80 -1.94 -13.67 12.74
CA ALA A 80 -1.28 -14.97 12.86
C ALA A 80 -1.36 -15.53 14.29
N GLU A 81 -1.20 -14.69 15.31
CA GLU A 81 -1.40 -15.08 16.72
C GLU A 81 -2.85 -15.55 16.95
N THR A 82 -3.83 -14.78 16.46
CA THR A 82 -5.25 -15.13 16.61
C THR A 82 -5.55 -16.49 15.97
N ILE A 83 -5.06 -16.75 14.76
CA ILE A 83 -5.26 -18.02 14.05
C ILE A 83 -4.52 -19.17 14.74
N GLY A 84 -3.32 -18.92 15.26
CA GLY A 84 -2.54 -19.95 15.95
C GLY A 84 -3.17 -20.43 17.27
N ASP A 85 -3.99 -19.58 17.89
CA ASP A 85 -4.74 -19.88 19.11
C ASP A 85 -6.15 -20.46 18.82
N GLU A 86 -6.58 -20.53 17.56
CA GLU A 86 -7.84 -21.20 17.17
C GLU A 86 -7.70 -22.73 17.32
N PRO A 87 -8.68 -23.41 17.95
CA PRO A 87 -8.62 -24.85 18.25
C PRO A 87 -8.72 -25.78 17.03
#